data_AF-J9AK34-F1
#
_entry.id   AF-J9AK34-F1
#
_cell.length_a   1.000
_cell.length_b   1.000
_cell.length_c   1.000
_cell.angle_alpha   90.00
_cell.angle_beta   90.00
_cell.angle_gamma   90.00
#
_symmetry.space_group_name_H-M   'P 1'
#
loop_
_entity.id
_entity.type
_entity.pdbx_description
1 polymer ?
#
loop_
_entity_poly.entity_id
_entity_poly.type
_entity_poly.pdbx_seq_one_letter_code
_entity_poly.pdbx_strand_id
1 'polypeptide(L)'
;MNHVFATYFRVIKRLPTTKLLEPVLEGLAKFAHLINIEFFDDMIAALSLLVNQQHLRLIDSLRCIYTSFVMLSGEGIALNIDPSRFYWSMYRLLPSIAFEKQQDELVNTLSLTLRTLDLMINCRRKQVPVCRVAAYIKRLLALAFFMPSSGAASILLCIRSFFI
;
A
#
# COMPACT_ATOMS: atom_id res chain seq x y z
N MET A 1 -3.55 -25.66 0.80
CA MET A 1 -3.30 -24.21 0.59
C MET A 1 -4.57 -23.43 0.22
N ASN A 2 -5.43 -23.93 -0.68
CA ASN A 2 -6.63 -23.19 -1.15
C ASN A 2 -7.62 -22.77 -0.04
N HIS A 3 -7.82 -23.59 1.00
CA HIS A 3 -8.72 -23.26 2.11
C HIS A 3 -8.25 -22.05 2.95
N VAL A 4 -6.95 -21.80 3.04
CA VAL A 4 -6.40 -20.66 3.80
C VAL A 4 -6.70 -19.36 3.06
N PHE A 5 -6.41 -19.30 1.76
CA PHE A 5 -6.70 -18.13 0.94
C PHE A 5 -8.20 -17.86 0.80
N ALA A 6 -9.03 -18.91 0.70
CA ALA A 6 -10.48 -18.77 0.75
C ALA A 6 -10.96 -18.15 2.08
N THR A 7 -10.31 -18.49 3.20
CA THR A 7 -10.60 -17.90 4.51
C THR A 7 -10.17 -16.44 4.57
N TYR A 8 -8.97 -16.12 4.10
CA TYR A 8 -8.48 -14.74 3.98
C TYR A 8 -9.41 -13.87 3.13
N PHE A 9 -9.86 -14.38 1.99
CA PHE A 9 -10.79 -13.68 1.11
C PHE A 9 -12.15 -13.44 1.76
N ARG A 10 -12.66 -14.42 2.53
CA ARG A 10 -13.89 -14.24 3.33
C ARG A 10 -13.73 -13.14 4.37
N VAL A 11 -12.58 -13.04 5.03
CA VAL A 11 -12.32 -11.97 6.00
C VAL A 11 -12.32 -10.61 5.32
N ILE A 12 -11.64 -10.45 4.19
CA ILE A 12 -11.63 -9.19 3.42
C ILE A 12 -13.05 -8.79 3.00
N LYS A 13 -13.85 -9.73 2.50
CA LYS A 13 -15.19 -9.43 1.97
C LYS A 13 -16.24 -9.19 3.06
N ARG A 14 -16.17 -9.88 4.20
CA ARG A 14 -17.26 -9.92 5.19
C ARG A 14 -16.93 -9.28 6.54
N LEU A 15 -15.65 -9.16 6.88
CA LEU A 15 -15.19 -8.79 8.22
C LEU A 15 -14.09 -7.71 8.17
N PRO A 16 -14.27 -6.61 7.43
CA PRO A 16 -13.22 -5.63 7.14
C PRO A 16 -12.75 -4.83 8.37
N THR A 17 -13.55 -4.76 9.43
CA THR A 17 -13.24 -3.99 10.65
C THR A 17 -12.76 -4.84 11.82
N THR A 18 -12.51 -6.13 11.58
CA THR A 18 -12.08 -7.05 12.64
C THR A 18 -10.57 -6.98 12.86
N LYS A 19 -10.13 -7.33 14.08
CA LYS A 19 -8.70 -7.51 14.42
C LYS A 19 -8.00 -8.58 13.56
N LEU A 20 -8.76 -9.36 12.79
CA LEU A 20 -8.24 -10.37 11.87
C LEU A 20 -7.76 -9.78 10.54
N LEU A 21 -8.11 -8.54 10.21
CA LEU A 21 -7.71 -7.96 8.92
C LEU A 21 -6.19 -7.84 8.80
N GLU A 22 -5.53 -7.35 9.84
CA GLU A 22 -4.07 -7.17 9.87
C GLU A 22 -3.28 -8.46 9.57
N PRO A 23 -3.47 -9.57 10.31
CA PRO A 23 -2.77 -10.82 10.02
C PRO A 23 -3.17 -11.43 8.66
N VAL A 24 -4.40 -11.18 8.19
CA VAL A 24 -4.84 -11.62 6.86
C VAL A 24 -4.07 -10.89 5.75
N LEU A 25 -3.96 -9.56 5.83
CA LEU A 25 -3.22 -8.77 4.85
C LEU A 25 -1.72 -9.11 4.86
N GLU A 26 -1.14 -9.33 6.04
CA GLU A 26 0.25 -9.76 6.16
C GLU A 26 0.47 -11.15 5.56
N GLY A 27 -0.41 -12.11 5.84
CA GLY A 27 -0.37 -13.43 5.24
C GLY A 27 -0.50 -13.39 3.72
N LEU A 28 -1.42 -12.57 3.20
CA LEU A 28 -1.59 -12.37 1.76
C LEU A 28 -0.35 -11.78 1.11
N ALA A 29 0.25 -10.73 1.68
CA ALA A 29 1.47 -10.16 1.14
C ALA A 29 2.63 -11.17 1.17
N LYS A 30 2.79 -11.92 2.27
CA LYS A 30 3.88 -12.89 2.44
C LYS A 30 3.78 -14.08 1.47
N PHE A 31 2.56 -14.58 1.25
CA PHE A 31 2.30 -15.78 0.46
C PHE A 31 1.67 -15.48 -0.90
N ALA A 32 1.73 -14.24 -1.38
CA ALA A 32 1.15 -13.82 -2.66
C ALA A 32 1.62 -14.69 -3.84
N HIS A 33 2.90 -15.07 -3.84
CA HIS A 33 3.52 -15.93 -4.86
C HIS A 33 2.99 -17.37 -4.90
N LEU A 34 2.20 -17.80 -3.91
CA LEU A 34 1.59 -19.13 -3.85
C LEU A 34 0.10 -19.10 -4.26
N ILE A 35 -0.46 -17.92 -4.52
CA ILE A 35 -1.86 -17.76 -4.90
C ILE A 35 -1.95 -17.96 -6.41
N ASN A 36 -2.91 -18.77 -6.86
CA ASN A 36 -3.19 -18.90 -8.29
C ASN A 36 -3.61 -17.54 -8.85
N ILE A 37 -2.93 -17.14 -9.92
CA ILE A 37 -3.06 -15.87 -10.67
C ILE A 37 -4.53 -15.61 -11.06
N GLU A 38 -5.32 -16.65 -11.34
CA GLU A 38 -6.74 -16.56 -11.69
C GLU A 38 -7.60 -15.86 -10.61
N PHE A 39 -7.16 -15.83 -9.35
CA PHE A 39 -7.89 -15.18 -8.25
C PHE A 39 -7.50 -13.71 -8.03
N PHE A 40 -6.51 -13.19 -8.74
CA PHE A 40 -5.94 -11.87 -8.45
C PHE A 40 -6.91 -10.74 -8.77
N ASP A 41 -7.65 -10.82 -9.87
CA ASP A 41 -8.66 -9.82 -10.24
C ASP A 41 -9.67 -9.61 -9.12
N ASP A 42 -10.25 -10.71 -8.64
CA ASP A 42 -11.23 -10.74 -7.56
C ASP A 42 -10.66 -10.22 -6.23
N MET A 43 -9.42 -10.58 -5.93
CA MET A 43 -8.73 -10.13 -4.72
C MET A 43 -8.41 -8.64 -4.76
N ILE A 44 -7.89 -8.16 -5.89
CA ILE A 44 -7.52 -6.75 -6.05
C ILE A 44 -8.77 -5.88 -6.07
N ALA A 45 -9.86 -6.35 -6.70
CA ALA A 45 -11.16 -5.68 -6.62
C ALA A 45 -11.66 -5.59 -5.16
N ALA A 46 -11.55 -6.67 -4.39
CA ALA A 46 -11.93 -6.68 -2.98
C ALA A 46 -11.07 -5.73 -2.13
N LEU A 47 -9.75 -5.71 -2.35
CA LEU A 47 -8.84 -4.76 -1.68
C LEU A 47 -9.12 -3.31 -2.08
N SER A 48 -9.43 -3.05 -3.35
CA SER A 48 -9.77 -1.71 -3.84
C SER A 48 -11.06 -1.18 -3.18
N LEU A 49 -12.06 -2.05 -3.03
CA LEU A 49 -13.29 -1.71 -2.30
C LEU A 49 -13.00 -1.41 -0.83
N LEU A 50 -12.18 -2.25 -0.20
CA LEU A 50 -11.80 -2.12 1.21
C LEU A 50 -11.11 -0.79 1.51
N VAL A 51 -10.13 -0.39 0.68
CA VAL A 51 -9.39 0.89 0.83
C VAL A 51 -10.30 2.12 0.73
N ASN A 52 -11.43 2.03 0.04
CA ASN A 52 -12.36 3.14 -0.12
C ASN A 52 -13.46 3.19 0.95
N GLN A 53 -13.47 2.25 1.91
CA GLN A 53 -14.41 2.28 3.03
C GLN A 53 -14.04 3.38 4.04
N GLN A 54 -15.03 4.15 4.49
CA GLN A 54 -14.81 5.32 5.36
C GLN A 54 -14.36 4.97 6.79
N HIS A 55 -14.57 3.73 7.26
CA HIS A 55 -14.28 3.32 8.63
C HIS A 55 -12.99 2.52 8.80
N LEU A 56 -12.18 2.42 7.74
CA LEU A 56 -10.93 1.66 7.79
C LEU A 56 -9.83 2.50 8.45
N ARG A 57 -9.04 1.89 9.34
CA ARG A 57 -7.88 2.58 9.94
C ARG A 57 -6.87 2.95 8.86
N LEU A 58 -6.10 4.02 9.08
CA LEU A 58 -5.06 4.48 8.15
C LEU A 58 -4.06 3.36 7.85
N ILE A 59 -3.57 2.67 8.89
CA ILE A 59 -2.60 1.57 8.75
C ILE A 59 -3.17 0.40 7.95
N ASP A 60 -4.44 0.04 8.16
CA ASP A 60 -5.09 -1.06 7.43
C ASP A 60 -5.26 -0.70 5.95
N SER A 61 -5.62 0.56 5.67
CA SER A 61 -5.71 1.08 4.30
C SER A 61 -4.36 1.01 3.58
N LEU A 62 -3.28 1.38 4.28
CA LEU A 62 -1.91 1.27 3.76
C LEU A 62 -1.50 -0.19 3.55
N ARG A 63 -1.82 -1.10 4.50
CA ARG A 63 -1.57 -2.54 4.35
C ARG A 63 -2.31 -3.13 3.14
N CYS A 64 -3.53 -2.68 2.86
CA CYS A 64 -4.27 -3.11 1.67
C CYS A 64 -3.59 -2.65 0.37
N ILE A 65 -3.15 -1.39 0.31
CA ILE A 65 -2.42 -0.85 -0.83
C ILE A 65 -1.11 -1.62 -1.02
N TYR A 66 -0.33 -1.80 0.06
CA TYR A 66 0.90 -2.58 0.06
C TYR A 66 0.68 -3.99 -0.49
N THR A 67 -0.30 -4.71 0.06
CA THR A 67 -0.65 -6.07 -0.36
C THR A 67 -1.03 -6.12 -1.84
N SER A 68 -1.81 -5.15 -2.32
CA SER A 68 -2.20 -5.06 -3.73
C SER A 68 -0.99 -4.89 -4.65
N PHE A 69 -0.03 -4.04 -4.27
CA PHE A 69 1.20 -3.86 -5.05
C PHE A 69 2.15 -5.06 -4.95
N VAL A 70 2.20 -5.77 -3.83
CA VAL A 70 2.93 -7.03 -3.71
C VAL A 70 2.34 -8.08 -4.65
N MET A 71 1.01 -8.25 -4.65
CA MET A 71 0.32 -9.18 -5.56
C MET A 71 0.53 -8.83 -7.03
N LEU A 72 0.44 -7.54 -7.39
CA LEU A 72 0.66 -7.14 -8.77
C LEU A 72 2.14 -7.25 -9.19
N SER A 73 3.07 -7.40 -8.24
CA SER A 73 4.51 -7.56 -8.53
C SER A 73 4.86 -9.03 -8.79
N GLY A 74 5.98 -9.28 -9.46
CA GLY A 74 6.39 -10.64 -9.85
C GLY A 74 5.49 -11.21 -10.96
N GLU A 75 4.92 -12.38 -10.75
CA GLU A 75 4.05 -13.06 -11.73
C GLU A 75 2.75 -12.28 -12.01
N GLY A 76 2.30 -11.45 -11.07
CA GLY A 76 1.13 -10.58 -11.23
C GLY A 76 1.32 -9.44 -12.24
N ILE A 77 2.53 -9.23 -12.78
CA ILE A 77 2.78 -8.22 -13.83
C ILE A 77 2.15 -8.64 -15.16
N ALA A 78 2.05 -9.95 -15.43
CA ALA A 78 1.42 -10.48 -16.64
C ALA A 78 -0.10 -10.20 -16.67
N LEU A 79 -0.70 -9.98 -15.50
CA LEU A 79 -2.06 -9.51 -15.38
C LEU A 79 -2.05 -7.99 -15.61
N ASN A 80 -2.57 -7.56 -16.76
CA ASN A 80 -2.73 -6.15 -17.12
C ASN A 80 -3.82 -5.43 -16.29
N ILE A 81 -3.83 -5.64 -14.98
CA ILE A 81 -4.75 -5.01 -14.02
C ILE A 81 -4.27 -3.57 -13.79
N ASP A 82 -5.18 -2.60 -13.91
CA ASP A 82 -4.86 -1.20 -13.67
C ASP A 82 -4.82 -0.86 -12.16
N PRO A 83 -3.65 -0.48 -11.60
CA PRO A 83 -3.52 -0.05 -10.21
C PRO A 83 -3.89 1.42 -9.96
N SER A 84 -4.45 2.16 -10.93
CA SER A 84 -4.74 3.61 -10.84
C SER A 84 -5.47 4.02 -9.56
N ARG A 85 -6.46 3.23 -9.11
CA ARG A 85 -7.23 3.47 -7.89
C ARG A 85 -6.37 3.45 -6.62
N PHE A 86 -5.35 2.59 -6.58
CA PHE A 86 -4.44 2.50 -5.45
C PHE A 86 -3.46 3.68 -5.43
N TYR A 87 -2.99 4.14 -6.60
CA TYR A 87 -2.23 5.39 -6.70
C TYR A 87 -3.03 6.59 -6.19
N TRP A 88 -4.31 6.67 -6.50
CA TRP A 88 -5.13 7.78 -5.99
C TRP A 88 -5.36 7.68 -4.47
N SER A 89 -5.68 6.47 -4.00
CA SER A 89 -5.93 6.23 -2.58
C SER A 89 -4.70 6.52 -1.73
N MET A 90 -3.54 6.02 -2.14
CA MET A 90 -2.26 6.29 -1.45
C MET A 90 -1.94 7.78 -1.42
N TYR A 91 -2.09 8.47 -2.55
CA TYR A 91 -1.85 9.91 -2.64
C TYR A 91 -2.71 10.68 -1.63
N ARG A 92 -4.00 10.32 -1.48
CA ARG A 92 -4.93 10.93 -0.52
C ARG A 92 -4.59 10.63 0.94
N LEU A 93 -4.04 9.45 1.25
CA LEU A 93 -3.70 9.05 2.63
C LEU A 93 -2.43 9.74 3.15
N LEU A 94 -1.48 10.07 2.28
CA LEU A 94 -0.17 10.63 2.67
C LEU A 94 -0.21 11.77 3.70
N PRO A 95 -1.06 12.82 3.57
CA PRO A 95 -1.08 13.91 4.53
C PRO A 95 -1.57 13.48 5.92
N SER A 96 -2.43 12.46 5.99
CA SER A 96 -3.01 11.97 7.25
C SER A 96 -1.94 11.33 8.15
N ILE A 97 -0.85 10.82 7.56
CA ILE A 97 0.26 10.20 8.29
C ILE A 97 0.95 11.21 9.23
N ALA A 98 1.01 12.50 8.84
CA ALA A 98 1.60 13.56 9.68
C ALA A 98 0.88 13.75 11.01
N PHE A 99 -0.41 13.40 11.06
CA PHE A 99 -1.29 13.68 12.19
C PHE A 99 -1.55 12.44 13.05
N GLU A 100 -0.79 11.35 12.84
CA GLU A 100 -0.86 10.17 13.69
C GLU A 100 -0.37 10.53 15.10
N LYS A 101 -1.22 10.28 16.11
CA LYS A 101 -1.01 10.81 17.46
C LYS A 101 0.06 10.06 18.24
N GLN A 102 0.25 8.77 17.93
CA GLN A 102 1.15 7.89 18.66
C GLN A 102 2.48 7.71 17.92
N GLN A 103 3.59 7.97 18.61
CA GLN A 103 4.93 7.95 18.00
C GLN A 103 5.31 6.57 17.46
N ASP A 104 4.99 5.48 18.18
CA ASP A 104 5.29 4.12 17.71
C ASP A 104 4.48 3.76 16.46
N GLU A 105 3.21 4.16 16.42
CA GLU A 105 2.34 3.94 15.26
C GLU A 105 2.78 4.78 14.07
N LEU A 106 3.25 6.01 14.30
CA LEU A 106 3.83 6.87 13.28
C LEU A 106 5.04 6.21 12.61
N VAL A 107 5.98 5.66 13.38
CA VAL A 107 7.18 5.00 12.83
C VAL A 107 6.79 3.78 11.98
N ASN A 108 5.89 2.94 12.48
CA ASN A 108 5.41 1.76 11.76
C ASN A 108 4.66 2.14 10.47
N THR A 109 3.79 3.15 10.55
CA THR A 109 3.00 3.66 9.43
C THR A 109 3.90 4.30 8.38
N LEU A 110 4.90 5.08 8.80
CA LEU A 110 5.87 5.68 7.90
C LEU A 110 6.71 4.61 7.21
N SER A 111 7.23 3.64 7.96
CA SER A 111 8.00 2.51 7.40
C SER A 111 7.22 1.76 6.32
N LEU A 112 5.96 1.41 6.62
CA LEU A 112 5.07 0.76 5.65
C LEU A 112 4.81 1.65 4.43
N THR A 113 4.61 2.95 4.63
CA THR A 113 4.37 3.92 3.55
C THR A 113 5.57 4.00 2.61
N LEU A 114 6.79 4.11 3.15
CA LEU A 114 8.01 4.18 2.36
C LEU A 114 8.25 2.89 1.57
N ARG A 115 8.04 1.72 2.19
CA ARG A 115 8.13 0.42 1.51
C ARG A 115 7.08 0.28 0.41
N THR A 116 5.88 0.80 0.63
CA THR A 116 4.81 0.81 -0.36
C THR A 116 5.16 1.71 -1.54
N LEU A 117 5.70 2.90 -1.29
CA LEU A 117 6.13 3.83 -2.33
C LEU A 117 7.26 3.24 -3.21
N ASP A 118 8.19 2.50 -2.61
CA ASP A 118 9.25 1.81 -3.33
C ASP A 118 8.66 0.78 -4.33
N LEU A 119 7.72 -0.05 -3.89
CA LEU A 119 7.00 -0.98 -4.78
C LEU A 119 6.19 -0.25 -5.86
N MET A 120 5.54 0.86 -5.50
CA MET A 120 4.65 1.61 -6.38
C MET A 120 5.38 2.38 -7.47
N ILE A 121 6.55 2.95 -7.17
CA ILE A 121 7.26 3.90 -8.02
C ILE A 121 8.56 3.29 -8.57
N ASN A 122 9.39 2.67 -7.73
CA ASN A 122 10.68 2.15 -8.18
C ASN A 122 10.53 0.82 -8.92
N CYS A 123 9.80 -0.16 -8.34
CA CYS A 123 9.59 -1.44 -9.01
C CYS A 123 8.75 -1.32 -10.31
N ARG A 124 7.91 -0.28 -10.40
CA ARG A 124 7.05 0.00 -11.57
C ARG A 124 7.48 1.22 -12.37
N ARG A 125 8.72 1.67 -12.26
CA ARG A 125 9.18 2.96 -12.83
C ARG A 125 8.78 3.17 -14.30
N LYS A 126 8.84 2.13 -15.12
CA LYS A 126 8.46 2.18 -16.55
C LYS A 126 6.96 2.38 -16.81
N GLN A 127 6.10 2.00 -15.87
CA GLN A 127 4.64 2.05 -15.98
C GLN A 127 4.06 3.34 -15.36
N VAL A 128 4.85 4.07 -14.58
CA VAL A 128 4.36 5.25 -13.83
C VAL A 128 4.68 6.54 -14.59
N PRO A 129 3.68 7.39 -14.87
CA PRO A 129 3.92 8.65 -15.56
C PRO A 129 4.69 9.64 -14.66
N VAL A 130 5.61 10.40 -15.27
CA VAL A 130 6.48 11.36 -14.57
C VAL A 130 5.68 12.40 -13.76
N CYS A 131 4.56 12.88 -14.30
CA CYS A 131 3.69 13.84 -13.60
C CYS A 131 3.14 13.27 -12.28
N ARG A 132 2.86 11.96 -12.23
CA ARG A 132 2.42 11.30 -11.00
C ARG A 132 3.55 11.24 -9.98
N VAL A 133 4.76 10.88 -10.40
CA VAL A 133 5.94 10.87 -9.53
C VAL A 133 6.19 12.27 -8.95
N ALA A 134 6.13 13.31 -9.78
CA ALA A 134 6.28 14.70 -9.33
C ALA A 134 5.21 15.13 -8.30
N ALA A 135 3.96 14.72 -8.49
CA ALA A 135 2.89 14.98 -7.53
C ALA A 135 3.16 14.31 -6.17
N TYR A 136 3.62 13.06 -6.18
CA TYR A 136 4.03 12.35 -4.97
C TYR A 136 5.21 13.02 -4.29
N ILE A 137 6.25 13.43 -5.04
CA ILE A 137 7.40 14.16 -4.49
C ILE A 137 6.94 15.44 -3.80
N LYS A 138 6.12 16.26 -4.46
CA LYS A 138 5.59 17.51 -3.86
C LYS A 138 4.89 17.24 -2.53
N ARG A 139 4.05 16.20 -2.47
CA ARG A 139 3.30 15.86 -1.25
C ARG A 139 4.18 15.25 -0.17
N LEU A 140 5.18 14.46 -0.54
CA LEU A 140 6.17 13.90 0.39
C LEU A 140 7.06 14.98 1.00
N LEU A 141 7.44 16.00 0.22
CA LEU A 141 8.15 17.17 0.75
C LEU A 141 7.30 17.95 1.75
N ALA A 142 6.01 18.13 1.46
CA ALA A 142 5.08 18.73 2.42
C ALA A 142 4.94 17.86 3.69
N LEU A 143 4.89 16.53 3.56
CA LEU A 143 4.87 15.60 4.69
C LEU A 143 6.15 15.71 5.53
N ALA A 144 7.32 15.75 4.90
CA ALA A 144 8.61 15.85 5.57
C ALA A 144 8.72 17.11 6.45
N PHE A 145 8.06 18.20 6.07
CA PHE A 145 8.02 19.44 6.88
C PHE A 145 7.39 19.24 8.26
N PHE A 146 6.40 18.35 8.38
CA PHE A 146 5.71 18.07 9.63
C PHE A 146 6.35 16.94 10.45
N MET A 147 7.39 16.28 9.91
CA MET A 147 8.00 15.11 10.55
C MET A 147 9.22 15.48 11.41
N PRO A 148 9.51 14.68 12.46
CA PRO A 148 10.77 14.80 13.18
C PRO A 148 11.96 14.48 12.27
N SER A 149 13.17 14.87 12.70
CA SER A 149 14.40 14.77 11.90
C SER A 149 14.65 13.38 11.30
N SER A 150 14.39 12.31 12.06
CA SER A 150 14.52 10.92 11.58
C SER A 150 13.54 10.60 10.46
N GLY A 151 12.26 10.94 10.62
CA GLY A 151 11.22 10.72 9.62
C GLY A 151 11.42 11.56 8.36
N ALA A 152 11.79 12.83 8.52
CA ALA A 152 12.10 13.72 7.40
C ALA A 152 13.28 13.18 6.57
N ALA A 153 14.35 12.71 7.22
CA ALA A 153 15.48 12.10 6.53
C ALA A 153 15.08 10.86 5.73
N SER A 154 14.26 9.96 6.29
CA SER A 154 13.76 8.78 5.58
C SER A 154 12.91 9.14 4.35
N ILE A 155 12.07 10.18 4.45
CA ILE A 155 11.27 10.66 3.32
C ILE A 155 12.16 11.25 2.22
N LEU A 156 13.17 12.05 2.58
CA LEU A 156 14.11 12.63 1.63
C LEU A 156 14.96 11.56 0.92
N LEU A 157 15.40 10.53 1.65
CA LEU A 157 16.07 9.37 1.06
C LEU A 157 15.17 8.62 0.07
N CYS A 158 13.90 8.46 0.39
CA CYS A 158 12.92 7.86 -0.52
C CYS A 158 12.72 8.72 -1.78
N ILE A 159 12.60 10.05 -1.64
CA ILE A 159 12.53 10.95 -2.80
C ILE A 159 13.78 10.82 -3.66
N ARG A 160 14.97 10.75 -3.06
CA ARG A 160 16.24 10.54 -3.79
C ARG A 160 16.21 9.26 -4.62
N SER A 161 15.62 8.19 -4.09
CA SER A 161 15.51 6.91 -4.81
C SER A 161 14.68 6.98 -6.09
N PHE A 162 13.77 7.95 -6.22
CA PHE A 162 12.95 8.08 -7.44
C PHE A 162 13.75 8.60 -8.65
N PHE A 163 14.93 9.20 -8.40
CA PHE A 163 15.79 9.78 -9.43
C PHE A 163 16.98 8.89 -9.84
N ILE A 164 17.29 7.85 -9.05
CA ILE A 164 18.41 6.93 -9.26
C ILE A 164 17.87 5.66 -9.87
#